data_AF-A0A963VMQ1-F1
#
_entry.id   AF-A0A963VMQ1-F1
#
_cell.length_a   1.000
_cell.length_b   1.000
_cell.length_c   1.000
_cell.angle_alpha   90.00
_cell.angle_beta   90.00
_cell.angle_gamma   90.00
#
_symmetry.space_group_name_H-M   'P 1'
#
loop_
_entity.id
_entity.type
_entity.pdbx_description
1 polymer ?
#
loop_
_entity_poly.entity_id
_entity_poly.type
_entity_poly.pdbx_seq_one_letter_code
_entity_poly.pdbx_strand_id
1 'polypeptide(L)'
;MKRAPAPDPQAAAARRSAAAGLRAWLVGLLLLPGWCGAVDFTADERARILSHGPWPPARVADASNRADGRADAIALGRRLFSDRRLSASGELACSSCHDPARGFQDGQRFARNHRNTPALFDLAFARWYGWDGAQDSLWAATLRPLTAPDELAATPQQVMRLL
;
A
#
# COMPACT_ATOMS: atom_id res chain seq x y z
N MET A 1 -52.51 -20.67 -28.99
CA MET A 1 -51.31 -20.52 -29.84
C MET A 1 -51.44 -19.27 -30.70
N LYS A 2 -50.85 -18.14 -30.29
CA LYS A 2 -50.65 -16.99 -31.18
C LYS A 2 -49.20 -17.05 -31.68
N ARG A 3 -49.00 -17.17 -32.99
CA ARG A 3 -47.67 -17.12 -33.61
C ARG A 3 -47.11 -15.71 -33.40
N ALA A 4 -45.89 -15.64 -32.89
CA ALA A 4 -45.13 -14.39 -32.83
C ALA A 4 -44.92 -13.86 -34.26
N PRO A 5 -45.00 -12.53 -34.47
CA PRO A 5 -44.75 -11.94 -35.77
C PRO A 5 -43.29 -12.17 -36.21
N ALA A 6 -43.10 -12.35 -37.51
CA ALA A 6 -41.78 -12.51 -38.11
C ALA A 6 -40.93 -11.25 -37.85
N PRO A 7 -39.64 -11.40 -37.52
CA PRO A 7 -38.77 -10.27 -37.22
C PRO A 7 -38.60 -9.36 -38.45
N ASP A 8 -38.63 -8.05 -38.20
CA ASP A 8 -38.48 -7.01 -39.21
C ASP A 8 -37.07 -7.05 -39.85
N PRO A 9 -36.96 -7.27 -41.17
CA PRO A 9 -35.68 -7.32 -41.87
C PRO A 9 -34.92 -5.98 -41.85
N GLN A 10 -35.61 -4.84 -41.66
CA GLN A 10 -34.98 -3.52 -41.60
C GLN A 10 -34.27 -3.30 -40.26
N ALA A 11 -34.82 -3.82 -39.16
CA ALA A 11 -34.19 -3.80 -37.84
C ALA A 11 -32.90 -4.67 -37.80
N ALA A 12 -32.85 -5.75 -38.58
CA ALA A 12 -31.66 -6.61 -38.67
C ALA A 12 -30.51 -5.97 -39.47
N ALA A 13 -30.82 -5.17 -40.50
CA ALA A 13 -29.82 -4.44 -41.28
C ALA A 13 -29.18 -3.29 -40.47
N ALA A 14 -29.98 -2.51 -39.74
CA ALA A 14 -29.48 -1.42 -38.90
C ALA A 14 -28.54 -1.89 -37.78
N ARG A 15 -28.80 -3.08 -37.21
CA ARG A 15 -27.96 -3.71 -36.18
C ARG A 15 -26.60 -4.19 -36.71
N ARG A 16 -26.52 -4.59 -37.99
CA ARG A 16 -25.26 -5.02 -38.63
C ARG A 16 -24.34 -3.83 -38.94
N SER A 17 -24.90 -2.69 -39.32
CA SER A 17 -24.16 -1.45 -39.59
C SER A 17 -23.56 -0.83 -38.32
N ALA A 18 -24.31 -0.85 -37.21
CA ALA A 18 -23.82 -0.36 -35.92
C ALA A 18 -22.70 -1.23 -35.32
N ALA A 19 -22.77 -2.55 -35.50
CA ALA A 19 -21.76 -3.48 -34.98
C ALA A 19 -20.41 -3.40 -35.73
N ALA A 20 -20.42 -3.08 -37.03
CA ALA A 20 -19.21 -2.87 -37.82
C ALA A 20 -18.50 -1.54 -37.46
N GLY A 21 -19.27 -0.47 -37.25
CA GLY A 21 -18.75 0.82 -36.78
C GLY A 21 -18.14 0.73 -35.38
N LEU A 22 -18.79 0.04 -34.43
CA LEU A 22 -18.30 -0.06 -33.06
C LEU A 22 -17.01 -0.92 -32.93
N ARG A 23 -16.84 -1.93 -33.79
CA ARG A 23 -15.61 -2.76 -33.82
C ARG A 23 -14.41 -2.01 -34.40
N ALA A 24 -14.61 -1.12 -35.37
CA ALA A 24 -13.53 -0.29 -35.91
C ALA A 24 -13.03 0.75 -34.89
N TRP A 25 -13.94 1.30 -34.07
CA TRP A 25 -13.58 2.23 -32.99
C TRP A 25 -12.86 1.55 -31.81
N LEU A 26 -13.23 0.32 -31.46
CA LEU A 26 -12.57 -0.42 -30.37
C LEU A 26 -11.17 -0.95 -30.74
N VAL A 27 -10.93 -1.30 -32.00
CA VAL A 27 -9.58 -1.70 -32.46
C VAL A 27 -8.66 -0.49 -32.67
N GLY A 28 -9.20 0.66 -33.08
CA GLY A 28 -8.44 1.92 -33.15
C GLY A 28 -7.96 2.42 -31.79
N LEU A 29 -8.72 2.17 -30.71
CA LEU A 29 -8.33 2.53 -29.35
C LEU A 29 -7.20 1.66 -28.76
N LEU A 30 -7.02 0.45 -29.27
CA LEU A 30 -5.97 -0.50 -28.84
C LEU A 30 -4.61 -0.27 -29.54
N LEU A 31 -4.59 0.57 -30.58
CA LEU A 31 -3.38 0.93 -31.35
C LEU A 31 -2.91 2.36 -31.08
N LEU A 32 -3.62 3.12 -30.24
CA LEU A 32 -3.05 4.34 -29.70
C LEU A 32 -1.86 3.93 -28.82
N PRO A 33 -0.63 4.42 -29.10
CA PRO A 33 0.49 4.18 -28.21
C PRO A 33 0.03 4.58 -26.82
N GLY A 34 0.00 3.60 -25.91
CA GLY A 34 -0.40 3.84 -24.54
C GLY A 34 0.33 5.08 -24.06
N TRP A 35 -0.42 6.05 -23.54
CA TRP A 35 0.10 7.30 -23.00
C TRP A 35 0.97 6.95 -21.79
N CYS A 36 2.18 6.50 -22.08
CA CYS A 36 3.29 6.28 -21.18
C CYS A 36 4.39 7.25 -21.62
N GLY A 37 4.00 8.47 -21.99
CA GLY A 37 4.92 9.58 -22.01
C GLY A 37 5.17 9.95 -20.56
N ALA A 38 6.43 9.97 -20.15
CA ALA A 38 6.79 10.65 -18.91
C ALA A 38 6.18 12.05 -18.93
N VAL A 39 5.56 12.47 -17.84
CA VAL A 39 5.10 13.86 -17.71
C VAL A 39 6.35 14.72 -17.62
N ASP A 40 6.72 15.35 -18.74
CA ASP A 40 7.85 16.26 -18.79
C ASP A 40 7.42 17.64 -18.29
N PHE A 41 7.88 17.99 -17.09
CA PHE A 41 7.73 19.34 -16.56
C PHE A 41 8.67 20.32 -17.29
N THR A 42 8.24 21.56 -17.50
CA THR A 42 9.13 22.66 -17.91
C THR A 42 10.12 23.01 -16.81
N ALA A 43 11.17 23.77 -17.13
CA ALA A 43 12.12 24.24 -16.11
C ALA A 43 11.43 25.08 -15.03
N ASP A 44 10.48 25.93 -15.41
CA ASP A 44 9.70 26.77 -14.48
C ASP A 44 8.75 25.94 -13.61
N GLU A 45 8.11 24.91 -14.16
CA GLU A 45 7.28 23.98 -13.38
C GLU A 45 8.11 23.18 -12.39
N ARG A 46 9.29 22.67 -12.80
CA ARG A 46 10.22 22.03 -11.87
C ARG A 46 10.65 23.00 -10.76
N ALA A 47 10.97 24.24 -11.10
CA ALA A 47 11.35 25.25 -10.11
C ALA A 47 10.20 25.53 -9.12
N ARG A 48 8.96 25.63 -9.61
CA ARG A 48 7.76 25.76 -8.76
C ARG A 48 7.56 24.54 -7.86
N ILE A 49 7.65 23.33 -8.39
CA ILE A 49 7.52 22.09 -7.62
C ILE A 49 8.59 22.03 -6.51
N LEU A 50 9.85 22.26 -6.87
CA LEU A 50 10.98 22.23 -5.94
C LEU A 50 10.96 23.39 -4.93
N SER A 51 10.25 24.48 -5.22
CA SER A 51 10.06 25.59 -4.27
C SER A 51 9.26 25.20 -3.03
N HIS A 52 8.49 24.11 -3.08
CA HIS A 52 7.75 23.59 -1.93
C HIS A 52 8.64 22.87 -0.89
N GLY A 53 9.94 22.75 -1.16
CA GLY A 53 10.95 22.46 -0.15
C GLY A 53 12.02 21.51 -0.66
N PRO A 54 13.11 21.35 0.10
CA PRO A 54 13.92 20.15 -0.04
C PRO A 54 13.04 18.96 0.34
N TRP A 55 12.79 18.06 -0.62
CA TRP A 55 12.08 16.81 -0.40
C TRP A 55 13.02 15.63 -0.64
N PRO A 56 13.08 14.63 0.25
CA PRO A 56 12.41 14.57 1.56
C PRO A 56 13.04 15.55 2.57
N PRO A 57 12.29 15.93 3.63
CA PRO A 57 12.84 16.77 4.69
C PRO A 57 14.02 16.06 5.37
N ALA A 58 14.93 16.84 5.95
CA ALA A 58 16.02 16.26 6.72
C ALA A 58 15.46 15.45 7.91
N ARG A 59 15.97 14.23 8.08
CA ARG A 59 15.59 13.38 9.21
C ARG A 59 16.04 14.02 10.52
N VAL A 60 15.10 14.21 11.44
CA VAL A 60 15.37 14.62 12.82
C VAL A 60 15.38 13.37 13.70
N ALA A 61 16.28 13.32 14.68
CA ALA A 61 16.30 12.22 15.63
C ALA A 61 15.02 12.21 16.48
N ASP A 62 14.44 11.03 16.71
CA ASP A 62 13.26 10.86 17.54
C ASP A 62 13.65 11.00 19.03
N ALA A 63 13.29 12.14 19.64
CA ALA A 63 13.60 12.44 21.04
C ALA A 63 12.94 11.46 22.03
N SER A 64 11.87 10.75 21.62
CA SER A 64 11.23 9.73 22.46
C SER A 64 11.94 8.38 22.42
N ASN A 65 12.87 8.18 21.48
CA ASN A 65 13.57 6.93 21.26
C ASN A 65 15.09 7.07 21.50
N ARG A 66 15.54 6.71 22.70
CA ARG A 66 16.98 6.70 23.05
C ARG A 66 17.85 5.79 22.16
N ALA A 67 17.23 4.87 21.42
CA ALA A 67 17.92 3.95 20.54
C ALA A 67 18.03 4.48 19.10
N ASP A 68 17.46 5.66 18.82
CA ASP A 68 17.38 6.18 17.47
C ASP A 68 18.76 6.41 16.83
N GLY A 69 18.89 6.04 15.55
CA GLY A 69 20.12 6.16 14.77
C GLY A 69 21.26 5.22 15.18
N ARG A 70 21.13 4.44 16.26
CA ARG A 70 22.18 3.51 16.69
C ARG A 70 22.23 2.27 15.79
N ALA A 71 23.43 1.93 15.31
CA ALA A 71 23.65 0.82 14.40
C ALA A 71 23.24 -0.55 14.99
N ASP A 72 23.49 -0.77 16.27
CA ASP A 72 23.12 -2.01 16.97
C ASP A 72 21.60 -2.16 17.11
N ALA A 73 20.89 -1.07 17.41
CA ALA A 73 19.44 -1.03 17.47
C ALA A 73 18.80 -1.27 16.10
N ILE A 74 19.33 -0.65 15.03
CA ILE A 74 18.87 -0.88 13.65
C ILE A 74 19.08 -2.36 13.26
N ALA A 75 20.24 -2.94 13.58
CA ALA A 75 20.52 -4.33 13.30
C ALA A 75 19.57 -5.28 14.06
N LEU A 76 19.27 -4.99 15.34
CA LEU A 76 18.29 -5.74 16.12
C LEU A 76 16.88 -5.62 15.52
N GLY A 77 16.43 -4.40 15.22
CA GLY A 77 15.11 -4.15 14.63
C GLY A 77 14.92 -4.90 13.31
N ARG A 78 15.94 -4.93 12.45
CA ARG A 78 15.92 -5.71 11.19
C ARG A 78 15.77 -7.21 11.42
N ARG A 79 16.40 -7.76 12.46
CA ARG A 79 16.22 -9.18 12.82
C ARG A 79 14.80 -9.44 13.30
N LEU A 80 14.31 -8.61 14.24
CA LEU A 80 12.98 -8.74 14.82
C LEU A 80 11.86 -8.59 13.79
N PHE A 81 12.02 -7.70 12.80
CA PHE A 81 11.01 -7.46 11.76
C PHE A 81 10.59 -8.73 10.99
N SER A 82 11.49 -9.70 10.87
CA SER A 82 11.26 -10.98 10.19
C SER A 82 11.23 -12.18 11.14
N ASP A 83 11.31 -11.96 12.46
CA ASP A 83 11.35 -13.05 13.45
C ASP A 83 9.94 -13.51 13.83
N ARG A 84 9.55 -14.69 13.36
CA ARG A 84 8.23 -15.25 13.64
C ARG A 84 8.01 -15.62 15.10
N ARG A 85 9.09 -15.79 15.88
CA ARG A 85 9.00 -16.10 17.31
C ARG A 85 8.39 -14.97 18.12
N LEU A 86 8.29 -13.76 17.55
CA LEU A 86 7.52 -12.66 18.13
C LEU A 86 6.02 -12.97 18.19
N SER A 87 5.46 -13.66 17.20
CA SER A 87 4.04 -14.00 17.22
C SER A 87 3.74 -15.13 18.21
N ALA A 88 2.59 -15.09 18.87
CA ALA A 88 2.15 -16.18 19.76
C ALA A 88 2.01 -17.52 19.05
N SER A 89 1.64 -17.50 17.77
CA SER A 89 1.51 -18.71 16.94
C SER A 89 2.84 -19.23 16.39
N GLY A 90 3.89 -18.40 16.35
CA GLY A 90 5.13 -18.73 15.65
C GLY A 90 5.02 -18.70 14.12
N GLU A 91 3.89 -18.24 13.56
CA GLU A 91 3.62 -18.25 12.11
C GLU A 91 3.77 -16.87 11.47
N LEU A 92 3.61 -15.79 12.24
CA LEU A 92 3.59 -14.42 11.76
C LEU A 92 4.81 -13.63 12.22
N ALA A 93 5.31 -12.76 11.36
CA ALA A 93 6.27 -11.70 11.71
C ALA A 93 5.73 -10.37 11.15
N CYS A 94 6.37 -9.24 11.49
CA CYS A 94 6.00 -7.94 10.93
C CYS A 94 6.01 -7.98 9.38
N SER A 95 7.03 -8.64 8.81
CA SER A 95 7.16 -8.85 7.37
C SER A 95 6.09 -9.74 6.73
N SER A 96 5.28 -10.46 7.52
CA SER A 96 4.16 -11.26 6.97
C SER A 96 3.04 -10.37 6.41
N CYS A 97 2.84 -9.19 6.99
CA CYS A 97 1.88 -8.20 6.49
C CYS A 97 2.59 -7.02 5.78
N HIS A 98 3.80 -6.67 6.22
CA HIS A 98 4.57 -5.57 5.64
C HIS A 98 5.70 -6.08 4.74
N ASP A 99 5.33 -6.62 3.56
CA ASP A 99 6.27 -7.19 2.59
C ASP A 99 7.07 -6.09 1.86
N PRO A 100 8.41 -6.03 1.99
CA PRO A 100 9.24 -5.05 1.28
C PRO A 100 9.05 -5.05 -0.25
N ALA A 101 8.77 -6.21 -0.85
CA ALA A 101 8.56 -6.34 -2.30
C ALA A 101 7.24 -5.72 -2.77
N ARG A 102 6.31 -5.46 -1.85
CA ARG A 102 4.99 -4.84 -2.09
C ARG A 102 4.89 -3.46 -1.46
N GLY A 103 6.04 -2.83 -1.22
CA GLY A 103 6.11 -1.53 -0.58
C GLY A 103 5.67 -1.53 0.88
N PHE A 104 6.00 -2.61 1.58
CA PHE A 104 5.64 -2.86 2.98
C PHE A 104 4.12 -2.97 3.20
N GLN A 105 3.42 -3.59 2.25
CA GLN A 105 2.00 -3.93 2.33
C GLN A 105 1.81 -5.43 2.05
N ASP A 106 0.62 -5.95 2.32
CA ASP A 106 0.26 -7.36 2.06
C ASP A 106 -0.42 -7.55 0.69
N GLY A 107 -0.75 -6.45 0.00
CA GLY A 107 -1.49 -6.45 -1.27
C GLY A 107 -2.95 -6.86 -1.13
N GLN A 108 -3.51 -6.87 0.09
CA GLN A 108 -4.90 -7.17 0.36
C GLN A 108 -5.72 -5.89 0.50
N ARG A 109 -7.00 -5.94 0.08
CA ARG A 109 -7.95 -4.86 0.35
C ARG A 109 -8.18 -4.69 1.86
N PHE A 110 -8.27 -5.82 2.58
CA PHE A 110 -8.41 -5.87 4.02
C PHE A 110 -7.52 -7.00 4.57
N ALA A 111 -6.73 -6.68 5.58
CA ALA A 111 -5.95 -7.61 6.36
C ALA A 111 -6.83 -8.33 7.40
N ARG A 112 -6.19 -9.14 8.26
CA ARG A 112 -6.84 -9.94 9.31
C ARG A 112 -7.64 -9.08 10.30
N ASN A 113 -7.22 -7.84 10.53
CA ASN A 113 -7.88 -6.87 11.40
C ASN A 113 -8.97 -6.03 10.69
N HIS A 114 -9.42 -6.46 9.50
CA HIS A 114 -10.43 -5.79 8.68
C HIS A 114 -10.05 -4.35 8.23
N ARG A 115 -8.76 -4.02 8.21
CA ARG A 115 -8.23 -2.77 7.65
C ARG A 115 -7.17 -3.07 6.60
N ASN A 116 -6.94 -2.16 5.67
CA ASN A 116 -5.80 -2.30 4.75
C ASN A 116 -4.48 -2.16 5.54
N THR A 117 -3.46 -2.94 5.20
CA THR A 117 -2.15 -2.85 5.83
C THR A 117 -1.44 -1.56 5.38
N PRO A 118 -1.12 -0.61 6.29
CA PRO A 118 -0.42 0.62 5.92
C PRO A 118 0.97 0.34 5.36
N ALA A 119 1.44 1.13 4.38
CA ALA A 119 2.84 1.11 3.99
C ALA A 119 3.73 1.62 5.14
N LEU A 120 4.97 1.12 5.20
CA LEU A 120 5.97 1.56 6.18
C LEU A 120 7.02 2.53 5.62
N PHE A 121 6.93 2.86 4.32
CA PHE A 121 7.81 3.87 3.73
C PHE A 121 7.60 5.24 4.38
N ASP A 122 8.70 5.96 4.57
CA ASP A 122 8.72 7.34 5.03
C ASP A 122 8.04 7.61 6.39
N LEU A 123 7.76 6.55 7.18
CA LEU A 123 7.16 6.69 8.50
C LEU A 123 8.00 7.52 9.47
N ALA A 124 9.31 7.64 9.23
CA ALA A 124 10.19 8.51 10.00
C ALA A 124 9.78 10.00 9.93
N PHE A 125 8.97 10.40 8.95
CA PHE A 125 8.48 11.76 8.76
C PHE A 125 7.01 11.93 9.19
N ALA A 126 6.35 10.85 9.64
CA ALA A 126 4.98 10.92 10.11
C ALA A 126 4.91 11.54 11.52
N ARG A 127 3.85 12.32 11.77
CA ARG A 127 3.58 12.93 13.09
C ARG A 127 2.66 12.06 13.96
N TRP A 128 1.73 11.36 13.33
CA TRP A 128 0.73 10.51 13.98
C TRP A 128 0.68 9.17 13.26
N TYR A 129 0.51 8.10 14.01
CA TYR A 129 0.62 6.73 13.51
C TYR A 129 -0.65 5.94 13.75
N GLY A 130 -0.84 4.91 12.93
CA GLY A 130 -2.05 4.09 12.91
C GLY A 130 -3.19 4.72 12.11
N TRP A 131 -4.19 3.90 11.77
CA TRP A 131 -5.35 4.34 10.99
C TRP A 131 -6.24 5.36 11.70
N ASP A 132 -6.25 5.35 13.02
CA ASP A 132 -6.99 6.28 13.88
C ASP A 132 -6.13 7.49 14.30
N GLY A 133 -4.84 7.50 13.94
CA GLY A 133 -3.89 8.54 14.35
C GLY A 133 -3.66 8.61 15.86
N ALA A 134 -3.97 7.55 16.61
CA ALA A 134 -3.96 7.57 18.08
C ALA A 134 -2.56 7.66 18.69
N GLN A 135 -1.52 7.31 17.94
CA GLN A 135 -0.16 7.15 18.45
C GLN A 135 0.73 8.30 17.99
N ASP A 136 1.49 8.87 18.92
CA ASP A 136 2.33 10.08 18.73
C ASP A 136 3.80 9.77 18.44
N SER A 137 4.18 8.49 18.49
CA SER A 137 5.54 8.03 18.27
C SER A 137 5.56 6.65 17.60
N LEU A 138 6.61 6.38 16.83
CA LEU A 138 6.71 5.13 16.06
C LEU A 138 6.78 3.92 16.99
N TRP A 139 7.52 3.99 18.10
CA TRP A 139 7.61 2.87 19.04
C TRP A 139 6.27 2.60 19.74
N ALA A 140 5.51 3.63 20.13
CA ALA A 140 4.16 3.44 20.70
C ALA A 140 3.21 2.82 19.66
N ALA A 141 3.35 3.19 18.38
CA ALA A 141 2.58 2.60 17.30
C ALA A 141 2.81 1.09 17.13
N THR A 142 4.00 0.58 17.47
CA THR A 142 4.31 -0.86 17.37
C THR A 142 3.73 -1.72 18.49
N LEU A 143 3.35 -1.14 19.64
CA LEU A 143 2.87 -1.91 20.80
C LEU A 143 1.52 -2.60 20.54
N ARG A 144 0.62 -1.92 19.83
CA ARG A 144 -0.70 -2.45 19.46
C ARG A 144 -0.58 -3.66 18.52
N PRO A 145 0.05 -3.59 17.33
CA PRO A 145 0.17 -4.74 16.43
C PRO A 145 0.95 -5.90 17.06
N LEU A 146 1.87 -5.61 17.98
CA LEU A 146 2.62 -6.62 18.71
C LEU A 146 1.73 -7.45 19.65
N THR A 147 0.77 -6.83 20.33
CA THR A 147 -0.07 -7.50 21.35
C THR A 147 -1.48 -7.84 20.86
N ALA A 148 -1.94 -7.27 19.75
CA ALA A 148 -3.28 -7.50 19.21
C ALA A 148 -3.49 -8.97 18.79
N PRO A 149 -4.61 -9.60 19.19
CA PRO A 149 -4.85 -11.03 18.96
C PRO A 149 -5.04 -11.41 17.48
N ASP A 150 -5.46 -10.44 16.66
CA ASP A 150 -5.65 -10.55 15.22
C ASP A 150 -4.37 -10.22 14.41
N GLU A 151 -3.26 -9.93 15.10
CA GLU A 151 -1.96 -9.62 14.51
C GLU A 151 -0.87 -10.57 15.06
N LEU A 152 0.04 -10.09 15.92
CA LEU A 152 1.10 -10.94 16.48
C LEU A 152 0.70 -11.65 17.78
N ALA A 153 -0.27 -11.11 18.52
CA ALA A 153 -0.75 -11.68 19.79
C ALA A 153 0.33 -11.92 20.86
N ALA A 154 1.49 -11.24 20.76
CA ALA A 154 2.62 -11.45 21.64
C ALA A 154 2.34 -10.97 23.07
N THR A 155 3.02 -11.57 24.05
CA THR A 155 3.05 -11.08 25.42
C THR A 155 4.40 -10.40 25.72
N PRO A 156 4.46 -9.43 26.65
CA PRO A 156 5.73 -8.85 27.08
C PRO A 156 6.74 -9.92 27.53
N GLN A 157 6.28 -10.95 28.25
CA GLN A 157 7.13 -12.05 28.72
C GLN A 157 7.68 -12.88 27.55
N GLN A 158 6.91 -13.10 26.49
CA GLN A 158 7.40 -13.77 25.29
C GLN A 158 8.48 -12.94 24.61
N VAL A 159 8.26 -11.63 24.44
CA VAL A 159 9.23 -10.73 23.80
C VAL A 159 10.53 -10.67 24.61
N MET A 160 10.45 -10.58 25.94
CA MET A 160 11.63 -10.57 26.81
C MET A 160 12.49 -11.83 26.69
N ARG A 161 11.91 -13.00 26.38
CA ARG A 161 12.67 -14.26 26.22
C ARG A 161 13.40 -14.36 24.88
N LEU A 162 13.13 -13.46 23.94
CA LEU A 162 13.76 -13.44 22.61
C LEU A 162 15.02 -12.57 22.56
N LEU A 163 15.21 -11.71 23.57
CA LEU A 163 16.31 -10.75 23.69
C LEU A 163 17.35 -11.28 24.68
#